data_AF-A0AAV8HYI1-F1
#
_entry.id   AF-A0AAV8HYI1-F1
#
_cell.length_a   1.000
_cell.length_b   1.000
_cell.length_c   1.000
_cell.angle_alpha   90.00
_cell.angle_beta   90.00
_cell.angle_gamma   90.00
#
_symmetry.space_group_name_H-M   'P 1'
#
loop_
_entity.id
_entity.type
_entity.pdbx_description
1 polymer ?
#
loop_
_entity_poly.entity_id
_entity_poly.type
_entity_poly.pdbx_seq_one_letter_code
_entity_poly.pdbx_strand_id
1 'polypeptide(L)'
;MAPSEKEKDATANGCHVSTSDAPAPKRARLPRPSSSSLLFRGDPQHEKELSWQRRCIEATLKGFAIGAGLKGGLALFSILVRLKSRGSSRKAGSMTNKEALIMALKETWRYGMFLGTFAGTFASVDELIAAIWGHKRTAKWRSLLAGLVAGPSMLLTGPNTQHTSLALYILVRSAVLAARCGIKSKKFGKYCKPLTWSHGDVFLMCLASSQILSSYILKPDSLPSSYRSFLNKQGGKAPIILQGVKDIACGRPFSNLGAVKEYYNSLGVDVTLDPNMKVPCKIIHGNQSCSGHVLSFFVQAYGRAVPVYLPVYLIPALIVHRKGLLKRPYTILGKTIKGIGRSSLFLSVYCSSAWVWTCFLFRIFQRCNIPMVALGTFPTGLALLIEKKSRRIEISLYCLSRAIESFFTCMSDAGLCPPASKLKRSDVIVFSIATAVIMHCYAQERDVFRSKYLNVLDWVFGIPPPASDEEHEKQS
;
A
#
# COMPACT_ATOMS: atom_id res chain seq x y z
N MET A 1 43.32 0.46 -17.75
CA MET A 1 43.18 1.85 -17.26
C MET A 1 42.54 1.80 -15.88
N ALA A 2 43.40 1.83 -14.89
CA ALA A 2 43.12 1.79 -13.46
C ALA A 2 42.87 3.24 -12.93
N PRO A 3 42.68 3.50 -11.62
CA PRO A 3 41.64 2.96 -10.74
C PRO A 3 41.14 4.01 -9.71
N SER A 4 40.46 3.52 -8.67
CA SER A 4 39.99 4.13 -7.42
C SER A 4 40.91 5.12 -6.70
N GLU A 5 40.31 6.02 -5.90
CA GLU A 5 40.99 6.65 -4.76
C GLU A 5 40.26 6.37 -3.43
N LYS A 6 41.06 5.81 -2.52
CA LYS A 6 40.89 5.69 -1.07
C LYS A 6 41.50 6.92 -0.38
N GLU A 7 40.92 7.29 0.76
CA GLU A 7 41.59 7.49 2.06
C GLU A 7 42.90 8.31 2.12
N LYS A 8 42.87 9.41 2.90
CA LYS A 8 44.05 9.97 3.56
C LYS A 8 43.72 10.39 4.99
N ASP A 9 44.31 9.65 5.93
CA ASP A 9 44.64 10.10 7.28
C ASP A 9 45.80 11.10 7.25
N ALA A 10 45.83 12.04 8.20
CA ALA A 10 47.05 12.68 8.66
C ALA A 10 46.90 13.15 10.13
N THR A 11 47.75 12.57 10.97
CA THR A 11 47.98 12.82 12.39
C THR A 11 48.91 14.01 12.67
N ALA A 12 48.70 14.61 13.85
CA ALA A 12 49.67 15.15 14.82
C ALA A 12 50.51 16.43 14.53
N ASN A 13 50.31 17.44 15.39
CA ASN A 13 51.29 18.25 16.16
C ASN A 13 50.51 19.44 16.74
N GLY A 14 50.51 19.78 18.03
CA GLY A 14 51.59 19.78 19.01
C GLY A 14 51.90 21.24 19.33
N CYS A 15 51.35 21.80 20.42
CA CYS A 15 51.87 23.05 21.00
C CYS A 15 51.57 23.09 22.51
N HIS A 16 52.64 22.88 23.29
CA HIS A 16 52.73 23.10 24.73
C HIS A 16 53.09 24.57 24.99
N VAL A 17 52.40 25.21 25.94
CA VAL A 17 52.99 26.26 26.78
C VAL A 17 52.50 26.04 28.21
N SER A 18 53.45 25.93 29.12
CA SER A 18 53.31 25.70 30.56
C SER A 18 53.42 27.02 31.33
N THR A 19 52.68 27.18 32.44
CA THR A 19 53.14 27.88 33.66
C THR A 19 52.26 27.56 34.89
N SER A 20 52.85 26.78 35.82
CA SER A 20 52.93 26.91 37.29
C SER A 20 51.79 27.53 38.16
N ASP A 21 51.30 26.67 39.07
CA ASP A 21 51.13 26.78 40.55
C ASP A 21 50.08 27.67 41.28
N ALA A 22 49.19 26.93 41.97
CA ALA A 22 48.54 27.12 43.29
C ALA A 22 47.29 28.03 43.46
N PRO A 23 46.42 27.82 44.49
CA PRO A 23 45.98 26.60 45.17
C PRO A 23 44.43 26.41 45.13
N ALA A 24 43.96 25.20 45.48
CA ALA A 24 42.55 24.78 45.44
C ALA A 24 41.63 25.51 46.46
N PRO A 25 40.40 25.94 46.08
CA PRO A 25 39.41 26.41 47.03
C PRO A 25 38.52 25.29 47.56
N LYS A 26 38.14 25.48 48.83
CA LYS A 26 37.51 24.56 49.77
C LYS A 26 36.17 23.97 49.28
N ARG A 27 35.98 22.67 49.53
CA ARG A 27 34.70 21.93 49.47
C ARG A 27 33.63 22.67 50.28
N ALA A 28 32.66 23.28 49.61
CA ALA A 28 31.40 23.69 50.22
C ALA A 28 30.54 22.44 50.46
N ARG A 29 30.31 22.07 51.72
CA ARG A 29 29.27 21.10 52.09
C ARG A 29 27.92 21.76 51.83
N LEU A 30 27.21 21.28 50.81
CA LEU A 30 25.78 21.55 50.69
C LEU A 30 25.02 20.84 51.84
N PRO A 31 24.03 21.49 52.44
CA PRO A 31 23.29 20.94 53.57
C PRO A 31 22.47 19.72 53.12
N ARG A 32 22.42 18.70 53.98
CA ARG A 32 21.51 17.56 53.85
C ARG A 32 20.08 18.09 53.76
N PRO A 33 19.27 17.72 52.75
CA PRO A 33 17.86 18.03 52.79
C PRO A 33 17.22 17.23 53.93
N SER A 34 16.55 17.99 54.78
CA SER A 34 15.75 17.59 55.92
C SER A 34 14.80 16.45 55.56
N SER A 35 14.73 15.47 56.45
CA SER A 35 13.73 14.40 56.46
C SER A 35 12.34 14.97 56.72
N SER A 36 11.70 15.52 55.68
CA SER A 36 10.35 16.11 55.77
C SER A 36 9.55 15.97 54.46
N SER A 37 9.68 14.85 53.76
CA SER A 37 8.85 14.54 52.58
C SER A 37 8.55 13.04 52.48
N LEU A 38 8.14 12.45 53.60
CA LEU A 38 7.73 11.04 53.72
C LEU A 38 6.20 10.89 53.89
N LEU A 39 5.42 11.79 53.34
CA LEU A 39 3.96 11.67 53.27
C LEU A 39 3.53 11.91 51.82
N PHE A 40 2.83 10.90 51.26
CA PHE A 40 2.50 10.70 49.84
C PHE A 40 3.59 10.06 48.95
N ARG A 41 4.15 8.93 49.40
CA ARG A 41 4.53 7.87 48.44
C ARG A 41 3.26 7.06 48.20
N GLY A 42 2.59 7.29 47.07
CA GLY A 42 1.44 6.49 46.68
C GLY A 42 1.81 5.01 46.64
N ASP A 43 0.86 4.13 46.91
CA ASP A 43 1.07 2.69 46.80
C ASP A 43 1.70 2.39 45.42
N PRO A 44 2.91 1.77 45.35
CA PRO A 44 3.58 1.50 44.08
C PRO A 44 2.74 0.62 43.14
N GLN A 45 1.75 -0.11 43.65
CA GLN A 45 0.77 -0.84 42.86
C GLN A 45 -0.27 0.11 42.24
N HIS A 46 -0.76 1.09 43.00
CA HIS A 46 -1.66 2.14 42.54
C HIS A 46 -0.99 3.07 41.51
N GLU A 47 0.29 3.42 41.68
CA GLU A 47 1.04 4.22 40.69
C GLU A 47 1.24 3.47 39.36
N LYS A 48 1.50 2.16 39.41
CA LYS A 48 1.59 1.31 38.21
C LYS A 48 0.25 1.21 37.49
N GLU A 49 -0.85 1.03 38.23
CA GLU A 49 -2.19 0.95 37.67
C GLU A 49 -2.61 2.27 36.99
N LEU A 50 -2.31 3.41 37.63
CA LEU A 50 -2.53 4.74 37.03
C LEU A 50 -1.72 4.94 35.74
N SER A 51 -0.47 4.45 35.71
CA SER A 51 0.41 4.56 34.54
C SER A 51 -0.08 3.70 33.36
N TRP A 52 -0.60 2.51 33.64
CA TRP A 52 -1.17 1.61 32.63
C TRP A 52 -2.44 2.20 32.00
N GLN A 53 -3.36 2.71 32.82
CA GLN A 53 -4.59 3.34 32.32
C GLN A 53 -4.27 4.55 31.42
N ARG A 54 -3.29 5.37 31.82
CA ARG A 54 -2.82 6.51 31.01
C ARG A 54 -2.30 6.07 29.64
N ARG A 55 -1.47 5.03 29.57
CA ARG A 55 -0.95 4.50 28.30
C ARG A 55 -2.06 3.99 27.37
N CYS A 56 -3.04 3.28 27.92
CA CYS A 56 -4.19 2.78 27.14
C CYS A 56 -5.05 3.93 26.58
N ILE A 57 -5.33 4.94 27.42
CA ILE A 57 -6.10 6.13 27.01
C ILE A 57 -5.33 6.92 25.95
N GLU A 58 -4.02 7.13 26.15
CA GLU A 58 -3.18 7.85 25.19
C GLU A 58 -3.11 7.14 23.84
N ALA A 59 -2.91 5.81 23.83
CA ALA A 59 -2.93 5.00 22.61
C ALA A 59 -4.28 5.10 21.88
N THR A 60 -5.39 5.05 22.64
CA THR A 60 -6.75 5.20 22.10
C THR A 60 -6.96 6.58 21.46
N LEU A 61 -6.59 7.65 22.15
CA LEU A 61 -6.74 9.02 21.66
C LEU A 61 -5.88 9.27 20.42
N LYS A 62 -4.63 8.80 20.42
CA LYS A 62 -3.72 8.89 19.27
C LYS A 62 -4.23 8.08 18.08
N GLY A 63 -4.70 6.86 18.32
CA GLY A 63 -5.32 6.02 17.30
C GLY A 63 -6.55 6.68 16.68
N PHE A 64 -7.42 7.27 17.51
CA PHE A 64 -8.59 8.02 17.07
C PHE A 64 -8.20 9.23 16.21
N ALA A 65 -7.21 10.01 16.64
CA ALA A 65 -6.73 11.18 15.90
C ALA A 65 -6.21 10.81 14.51
N ILE A 66 -5.49 9.69 14.37
CA ILE A 66 -5.05 9.18 13.06
C ILE A 66 -6.25 8.78 12.20
N GLY A 67 -7.21 8.04 12.76
CA GLY A 67 -8.40 7.58 12.02
C GLY A 67 -9.25 8.73 11.52
N ALA A 68 -9.53 9.70 12.40
CA ALA A 68 -10.25 10.91 12.08
C ALA A 68 -9.48 11.78 11.07
N GLY A 69 -8.16 11.92 11.22
CA GLY A 69 -7.31 12.68 10.30
C GLY A 69 -7.28 12.11 8.89
N LEU A 70 -7.14 10.78 8.74
CA LEU A 70 -7.08 10.12 7.43
C LEU A 70 -8.40 10.25 6.66
N LYS A 71 -9.53 9.92 7.30
CA LYS A 71 -10.84 9.98 6.64
C LYS A 71 -11.38 11.40 6.52
N GLY A 72 -11.20 12.22 7.55
CA GLY A 72 -11.58 13.63 7.54
C GLY A 72 -10.83 14.40 6.45
N GLY A 73 -9.53 14.15 6.28
CA GLY A 73 -8.73 14.77 5.21
C GLY A 73 -9.23 14.42 3.80
N LEU A 74 -9.57 13.14 3.56
CA LEU A 74 -10.15 12.71 2.28
C LEU A 74 -11.53 13.31 2.03
N ALA A 75 -12.37 13.37 3.06
CA ALA A 75 -13.70 13.97 2.96
C ALA A 75 -13.61 15.47 2.65
N LEU A 76 -12.78 16.22 3.39
CA LEU A 76 -12.52 17.63 3.14
C LEU A 76 -12.00 17.86 1.72
N PHE A 77 -11.06 17.04 1.26
CA PHE A 77 -10.55 17.13 -0.10
C PHE A 77 -11.67 16.93 -1.14
N SER A 78 -12.53 15.92 -0.95
CA SER A 78 -13.65 15.67 -1.86
C SER A 78 -14.65 16.83 -1.91
N ILE A 79 -14.90 17.48 -0.78
CA ILE A 79 -15.78 18.65 -0.68
C ILE A 79 -15.14 19.86 -1.35
N LEU A 80 -13.85 20.11 -1.12
CA LEU A 80 -13.11 21.21 -1.76
C LEU A 80 -13.09 21.07 -3.28
N VAL A 81 -12.89 19.85 -3.79
CA VAL A 81 -12.96 19.58 -5.24
C VAL A 81 -14.36 19.85 -5.79
N ARG A 82 -15.43 19.46 -5.08
CA ARG A 82 -16.82 19.73 -5.49
C ARG A 82 -17.14 21.23 -5.47
N LEU A 83 -16.70 21.95 -4.46
CA LEU A 83 -16.87 23.41 -4.35
C LEU A 83 -16.19 24.14 -5.51
N LYS A 84 -14.97 23.73 -5.87
CA LYS A 84 -14.22 24.31 -6.99
C LYS A 84 -14.79 23.92 -8.36
N SER A 85 -15.31 22.71 -8.51
CA SER A 85 -15.94 22.23 -9.76
C SER A 85 -17.32 22.85 -10.02
N ARG A 86 -17.88 23.58 -9.05
CA ARG A 86 -19.19 24.22 -9.13
C ARG A 86 -19.25 25.40 -10.12
N GLY A 87 -18.10 25.84 -10.63
CA GLY A 87 -17.99 26.81 -11.73
C GLY A 87 -18.18 26.24 -13.14
N SER A 88 -18.24 24.91 -13.35
CA SER A 88 -18.16 24.33 -14.70
C SER A 88 -19.18 23.24 -15.07
N SER A 89 -20.03 22.75 -14.16
CA SER A 89 -21.08 21.81 -14.59
C SER A 89 -22.27 21.74 -13.63
N ARG A 90 -23.40 22.34 -14.05
CA ARG A 90 -24.73 21.98 -13.56
C ARG A 90 -25.19 20.76 -14.36
N LYS A 91 -25.09 19.55 -13.81
CA LYS A 91 -26.12 18.51 -14.00
C LYS A 91 -25.96 17.30 -13.08
N ALA A 92 -27.11 16.95 -12.49
CA ALA A 92 -27.58 15.65 -12.02
C ALA A 92 -26.89 14.97 -10.81
N GLY A 93 -27.65 14.88 -9.71
CA GLY A 93 -27.36 14.04 -8.53
C GLY A 93 -26.95 14.80 -7.27
N SER A 94 -27.61 15.92 -6.94
CA SER A 94 -27.22 16.74 -5.79
C SER A 94 -27.78 16.18 -4.48
N MET A 95 -27.01 15.32 -3.81
CA MET A 95 -27.08 15.27 -2.34
C MET A 95 -26.93 16.70 -1.80
N THR A 96 -27.73 17.12 -0.83
CA THR A 96 -27.51 18.45 -0.24
C THR A 96 -26.10 18.49 0.38
N ASN A 97 -25.41 19.63 0.28
CA ASN A 97 -24.07 19.77 0.87
C ASN A 97 -24.06 19.41 2.38
N LYS A 98 -25.20 19.60 3.06
CA LYS A 98 -25.42 19.20 4.45
C LYS A 98 -25.42 17.67 4.61
N GLU A 99 -26.16 16.93 3.79
CA GLU A 99 -26.15 15.46 3.81
C GLU A 99 -24.76 14.89 3.50
N ALA A 100 -24.06 15.44 2.50
CA ALA A 100 -22.70 15.01 2.17
C ALA A 100 -21.73 15.26 3.33
N LEU A 101 -21.87 16.39 4.04
CA LEU A 101 -21.08 16.71 5.23
C LEU A 101 -21.40 15.76 6.39
N ILE A 102 -22.69 15.49 6.65
CA ILE A 102 -23.12 14.58 7.73
C ILE A 102 -22.60 13.16 7.47
N MET A 103 -22.69 12.67 6.24
CA MET A 103 -22.15 11.36 5.88
C MET A 103 -20.63 11.32 6.03
N ALA A 104 -19.92 12.36 5.57
CA ALA A 104 -18.47 12.49 5.73
C ALA A 104 -18.05 12.49 7.21
N LEU A 105 -18.76 13.23 8.07
CA LEU A 105 -18.53 13.25 9.51
C LEU A 105 -18.78 11.88 10.14
N LYS A 106 -19.89 11.22 9.77
CA LYS A 106 -20.23 9.87 10.23
C LYS A 106 -19.17 8.85 9.84
N GLU A 107 -18.65 8.90 8.61
CA GLU A 107 -17.53 8.05 8.18
C GLU A 107 -16.25 8.37 8.96
N THR A 108 -15.94 9.65 9.14
CA THR A 108 -14.76 10.11 9.88
C THR A 108 -14.78 9.59 11.32
N TRP A 109 -15.94 9.68 11.98
CA TRP A 109 -16.14 9.17 13.33
C TRP A 109 -15.99 7.66 13.41
N ARG A 110 -16.59 6.90 12.47
CA ARG A 110 -16.46 5.44 12.42
C ARG A 110 -15.01 4.98 12.28
N TYR A 111 -14.23 5.65 11.43
CA TYR A 111 -12.81 5.33 11.27
C TYR A 111 -11.95 5.79 12.45
N GLY A 112 -12.30 6.91 13.08
CA GLY A 112 -11.70 7.34 14.35
C GLY A 112 -11.93 6.29 15.44
N MET A 113 -13.18 5.88 15.66
CA MET A 113 -13.53 4.83 16.63
C MET A 113 -12.84 3.51 16.32
N PHE A 114 -12.81 3.09 15.04
CA PHE A 114 -12.10 1.89 14.61
C PHE A 114 -10.61 1.92 15.03
N LEU A 115 -9.84 2.94 14.65
CA LEU A 115 -8.41 2.98 14.96
C LEU A 115 -8.14 3.28 16.44
N GLY A 116 -9.00 4.04 17.10
CA GLY A 116 -8.92 4.28 18.54
C GLY A 116 -9.12 3.00 19.33
N THR A 117 -10.21 2.25 19.07
CA THR A 117 -10.47 0.96 19.70
C THR A 117 -9.38 -0.06 19.36
N PHE A 118 -8.90 -0.11 18.11
CA PHE A 118 -7.78 -0.97 17.73
C PHE A 118 -6.54 -0.71 18.62
N ALA A 119 -6.13 0.57 18.73
CA ALA A 119 -4.93 0.93 19.48
C ALA A 119 -5.10 0.70 20.99
N GLY A 120 -6.26 1.06 21.53
CA GLY A 120 -6.61 0.82 22.93
C GLY A 120 -6.64 -0.66 23.28
N THR A 121 -7.38 -1.48 22.54
CA THR A 121 -7.47 -2.93 22.76
C THR A 121 -6.11 -3.60 22.65
N PHE A 122 -5.29 -3.22 21.66
CA PHE A 122 -3.94 -3.75 21.55
C PHE A 122 -3.11 -3.43 22.81
N ALA A 123 -3.03 -2.16 23.21
CA ALA A 123 -2.25 -1.75 24.38
C ALA A 123 -2.75 -2.41 25.67
N SER A 124 -4.07 -2.49 25.86
CA SER A 124 -4.68 -3.12 27.03
C SER A 124 -4.39 -4.62 27.10
N VAL A 125 -4.55 -5.36 25.99
CA VAL A 125 -4.32 -6.81 25.97
C VAL A 125 -2.84 -7.15 26.08
N ASP A 126 -1.97 -6.40 25.40
CA ASP A 126 -0.52 -6.59 25.42
C ASP A 126 0.06 -6.39 26.83
N GLU A 127 -0.44 -5.40 27.58
CA GLU A 127 -0.04 -5.17 28.97
C GLU A 127 -0.70 -6.14 29.96
N LEU A 128 -1.98 -6.48 29.77
CA LEU A 128 -2.69 -7.44 30.62
C LEU A 128 -2.00 -8.82 30.60
N ILE A 129 -1.62 -9.29 29.42
CA ILE A 129 -0.86 -10.54 29.26
C ILE A 129 0.51 -10.42 29.96
N ALA A 130 1.18 -9.28 29.81
CA ALA A 130 2.49 -9.04 30.42
C ALA A 130 2.43 -8.91 31.96
N ALA A 131 1.31 -8.43 32.51
CA ALA A 131 1.05 -8.31 33.94
C ALA A 131 0.75 -9.67 34.58
N ILE A 132 -0.05 -10.52 33.93
CA ILE A 132 -0.45 -11.82 34.48
C ILE A 132 0.66 -12.88 34.34
N TRP A 133 1.29 -12.98 33.17
CA TRP A 133 2.28 -14.04 32.87
C TRP A 133 3.73 -13.57 32.89
N GLY A 134 3.97 -12.29 33.20
CA GLY A 134 5.30 -11.68 33.26
C GLY A 134 5.83 -11.22 31.91
N HIS A 135 6.57 -10.10 31.92
CA HIS A 135 7.01 -9.41 30.71
C HIS A 135 8.03 -10.22 29.89
N LYS A 136 9.02 -10.86 30.55
CA LYS A 136 10.08 -11.63 29.86
C LYS A 136 9.55 -12.90 29.19
N ARG A 137 8.67 -13.65 29.86
CA ARG A 137 8.15 -14.93 29.38
C ARG A 137 7.20 -14.76 28.19
N THR A 138 6.43 -13.67 28.17
CA THR A 138 5.40 -13.42 27.17
C THR A 138 5.86 -12.59 25.99
N ALA A 139 7.06 -11.98 26.05
CA ALA A 139 7.59 -11.08 25.04
C ALA A 139 7.52 -11.63 23.60
N LYS A 140 7.72 -12.94 23.41
CA LYS A 140 7.76 -13.60 22.09
C LYS A 140 6.37 -13.71 21.43
N TRP A 141 5.27 -13.74 22.18
CA TRP A 141 3.92 -14.02 21.62
C TRP A 141 2.82 -13.05 22.03
N ARG A 142 2.97 -12.27 23.12
CA ARG A 142 1.93 -11.36 23.63
C ARG A 142 1.38 -10.41 22.58
N SER A 143 2.28 -9.78 21.80
CA SER A 143 1.89 -8.79 20.80
C SER A 143 1.22 -9.42 19.57
N LEU A 144 1.47 -10.71 19.31
CA LEU A 144 0.75 -11.48 18.29
C LEU A 144 -0.72 -11.66 18.70
N LEU A 145 -0.97 -12.11 19.93
CA LEU A 145 -2.33 -12.29 20.44
C LEU A 145 -3.05 -10.95 20.63
N ALA A 146 -2.38 -9.93 21.17
CA ALA A 146 -2.95 -8.61 21.30
C ALA A 146 -3.37 -8.03 19.95
N GLY A 147 -2.55 -8.19 18.90
CA GLY A 147 -2.90 -7.77 17.54
C GLY A 147 -4.05 -8.56 16.92
N LEU A 148 -4.19 -9.85 17.28
CA LEU A 148 -5.32 -10.70 16.86
C LEU A 148 -6.63 -10.26 17.54
N VAL A 149 -6.59 -10.00 18.85
CA VAL A 149 -7.75 -9.56 19.66
C VAL A 149 -8.16 -8.12 19.32
N ALA A 150 -7.22 -7.27 18.91
CA ALA A 150 -7.52 -5.93 18.44
C ALA A 150 -8.17 -5.89 17.04
N GLY A 151 -7.94 -6.92 16.20
CA GLY A 151 -8.43 -7.00 14.82
C GLY A 151 -9.95 -6.82 14.63
N PRO A 152 -10.82 -7.43 15.45
CA PRO A 152 -12.27 -7.24 15.41
C PRO A 152 -12.77 -5.80 15.53
N SER A 153 -11.93 -4.85 15.99
CA SER A 153 -12.25 -3.41 15.96
C SER A 153 -12.68 -2.91 14.57
N MET A 154 -12.29 -3.58 13.49
CA MET A 154 -12.71 -3.24 12.12
C MET A 154 -14.22 -3.30 11.92
N LEU A 155 -14.98 -4.02 12.75
CA LEU A 155 -16.45 -4.02 12.71
C LEU A 155 -17.06 -2.63 12.95
N LEU A 156 -16.35 -1.74 13.66
CA LEU A 156 -16.79 -0.36 13.94
C LEU A 156 -16.85 0.53 12.69
N THR A 157 -16.21 0.12 11.59
CA THR A 157 -16.29 0.83 10.30
C THR A 157 -17.69 0.76 9.68
N GLY A 158 -18.52 -0.20 10.11
CA GLY A 158 -19.92 -0.35 9.75
C GLY A 158 -20.31 -1.82 9.58
N PRO A 159 -21.50 -2.26 10.01
CA PRO A 159 -21.89 -3.67 9.99
C PRO A 159 -21.99 -4.25 8.56
N ASN A 160 -22.49 -3.46 7.60
CA ASN A 160 -22.72 -3.88 6.21
C ASN A 160 -21.61 -3.43 5.23
N THR A 161 -20.55 -2.79 5.71
CA THR A 161 -19.43 -2.34 4.86
C THR A 161 -18.29 -3.33 4.94
N GLN A 162 -18.01 -4.03 3.84
CA GLN A 162 -16.86 -4.92 3.72
C GLN A 162 -15.64 -4.14 3.24
N HIS A 163 -14.53 -4.26 3.96
CA HIS A 163 -13.25 -3.64 3.62
C HIS A 163 -12.22 -4.66 3.15
N THR A 164 -12.65 -5.69 2.41
CA THR A 164 -11.83 -6.79 1.89
C THR A 164 -10.55 -6.31 1.20
N SER A 165 -10.71 -5.33 0.33
CA SER A 165 -9.63 -4.61 -0.36
C SER A 165 -8.54 -4.05 0.57
N LEU A 166 -8.93 -3.47 1.71
CA LEU A 166 -8.01 -2.92 2.70
C LEU A 166 -7.39 -4.04 3.53
N ALA A 167 -8.19 -5.01 3.97
CA ALA A 167 -7.74 -6.16 4.73
C ALA A 167 -6.67 -6.98 3.97
N LEU A 168 -6.92 -7.29 2.70
CA LEU A 168 -5.97 -7.98 1.83
C LEU A 168 -4.69 -7.18 1.60
N TYR A 169 -4.79 -5.86 1.45
CA TYR A 169 -3.61 -5.01 1.34
C TYR A 169 -2.75 -5.04 2.61
N ILE A 170 -3.38 -5.00 3.79
CA ILE A 170 -2.68 -5.10 5.08
C ILE A 170 -2.11 -6.51 5.27
N LEU A 171 -2.79 -7.56 4.81
CA LEU A 171 -2.28 -8.93 4.81
C LEU A 171 -1.03 -9.08 3.93
N VAL A 172 -1.05 -8.54 2.71
CA VAL A 172 0.13 -8.56 1.83
C VAL A 172 1.29 -7.79 2.47
N ARG A 173 1.02 -6.70 3.18
CA ARG A 173 2.03 -5.94 3.94
C ARG A 173 2.58 -6.74 5.12
N SER A 174 1.72 -7.42 5.87
CA SER A 174 2.13 -8.24 7.01
C SER A 174 3.00 -9.41 6.55
N ALA A 175 2.66 -10.05 5.43
CA ALA A 175 3.46 -11.11 4.83
C ALA A 175 4.86 -10.64 4.43
N VAL A 176 5.00 -9.42 3.88
CA VAL A 176 6.31 -8.83 3.55
C VAL A 176 7.13 -8.53 4.81
N LEU A 177 6.49 -8.05 5.88
CA LEU A 177 7.16 -7.80 7.15
C LEU A 177 7.61 -9.12 7.80
N ALA A 178 6.74 -10.13 7.82
CA ALA A 178 7.05 -11.47 8.29
C ALA A 178 8.21 -12.09 7.52
N ALA A 179 8.20 -11.97 6.18
CA ALA A 179 9.30 -12.44 5.35
C ALA A 179 10.64 -11.77 5.70
N ARG A 180 10.65 -10.45 5.93
CA ARG A 180 11.86 -9.73 6.34
C ARG A 180 12.36 -10.13 7.73
N CYS A 181 11.46 -10.36 8.69
CA CYS A 181 11.82 -10.92 9.99
C CYS A 181 12.39 -12.34 9.84
N GLY A 182 11.78 -13.16 8.97
CA GLY A 182 12.23 -14.51 8.64
C GLY A 182 13.62 -14.56 8.01
N ILE A 183 13.95 -13.60 7.14
CA ILE A 183 15.29 -13.45 6.52
C ILE A 183 16.37 -13.22 7.59
N LYS A 184 16.06 -12.44 8.62
CA LYS A 184 16.99 -12.16 9.73
C LYS A 184 17.13 -13.30 10.73
N SER A 185 16.09 -14.13 10.85
CA SER A 185 16.08 -15.25 11.80
C SER A 185 17.17 -16.27 11.47
N LYS A 186 17.98 -16.66 12.47
CA LYS A 186 19.02 -17.71 12.34
C LYS A 186 18.46 -19.05 11.82
N LYS A 187 17.20 -19.37 12.14
CA LYS A 187 16.52 -20.62 11.73
C LYS A 187 15.90 -20.56 10.34
N PHE A 188 15.23 -19.45 10.01
CA PHE A 188 14.45 -19.32 8.78
C PHE A 188 15.18 -18.58 7.64
N GLY A 189 16.33 -17.95 7.93
CA GLY A 189 17.07 -17.13 6.96
C GLY A 189 17.48 -17.88 5.69
N LYS A 190 17.79 -19.18 5.78
CA LYS A 190 18.12 -20.02 4.61
C LYS A 190 16.93 -20.19 3.66
N TYR A 191 15.74 -20.45 4.20
CA TYR A 191 14.52 -20.66 3.40
C TYR A 191 13.94 -19.35 2.85
N CYS A 192 14.11 -18.24 3.57
CA CYS A 192 13.62 -16.94 3.12
C CYS A 192 14.61 -16.16 2.24
N LYS A 193 15.83 -16.67 2.01
CA LYS A 193 16.85 -16.02 1.16
C LYS A 193 16.36 -15.72 -0.27
N PRO A 194 15.57 -16.59 -0.95
CA PRO A 194 15.03 -16.27 -2.27
C PRO A 194 14.13 -15.02 -2.31
N LEU A 195 13.52 -14.64 -1.18
CA LEU A 195 12.69 -13.43 -1.09
C LEU A 195 13.53 -12.13 -1.09
N THR A 196 14.86 -12.22 -0.93
CA THR A 196 15.77 -11.06 -1.05
C THR A 196 16.14 -10.71 -2.50
N TRP A 197 15.51 -11.36 -3.49
CA TRP A 197 15.83 -11.13 -4.89
C TRP A 197 15.70 -9.65 -5.29
N SER A 198 16.77 -9.11 -5.87
CA SER A 198 16.89 -7.69 -6.25
C SER A 198 15.72 -7.18 -7.11
N HIS A 199 15.17 -8.04 -7.97
CA HIS A 199 14.06 -7.73 -8.88
C HIS A 199 12.72 -8.34 -8.46
N GLY A 200 12.59 -8.79 -7.21
CA GLY A 200 11.34 -9.37 -6.70
C GLY A 200 10.15 -8.41 -6.80
N ASP A 201 10.38 -7.10 -6.71
CA ASP A 201 9.35 -6.07 -6.95
C ASP A 201 8.76 -6.14 -8.37
N VAL A 202 9.61 -6.34 -9.38
CA VAL A 202 9.18 -6.45 -10.78
C VAL A 202 8.48 -7.78 -11.02
N PHE A 203 9.00 -8.88 -10.48
CA PHE A 203 8.38 -10.19 -10.63
C PHE A 203 6.98 -10.25 -9.98
N LEU A 204 6.83 -9.71 -8.78
CA LEU A 204 5.52 -9.57 -8.12
C LEU A 204 4.56 -8.73 -8.98
N MET A 205 5.08 -7.70 -9.65
CA MET A 205 4.27 -6.93 -10.59
C MET A 205 3.85 -7.77 -11.79
N CYS A 206 4.74 -8.53 -12.42
CA CYS A 206 4.40 -9.40 -13.55
C CYS A 206 3.31 -10.42 -13.17
N LEU A 207 3.44 -11.06 -12.00
CA LEU A 207 2.42 -11.97 -11.46
C LEU A 207 1.07 -11.27 -11.23
N ALA A 208 1.10 -10.10 -10.58
CA ALA A 208 -0.11 -9.33 -10.33
C ALA A 208 -0.77 -8.87 -11.64
N SER A 209 0.03 -8.48 -12.63
CA SER A 209 -0.44 -7.99 -13.93
C SER A 209 -1.10 -9.10 -14.73
N SER A 210 -0.51 -10.31 -14.73
CA SER A 210 -1.08 -11.50 -15.35
C SER A 210 -2.50 -11.75 -14.84
N GLN A 211 -2.69 -11.75 -13.52
CA GLN A 211 -4.00 -11.97 -12.92
C GLN A 211 -4.98 -10.80 -13.15
N ILE A 212 -4.54 -9.55 -12.92
CA ILE A 212 -5.41 -8.37 -13.05
C ILE A 212 -5.89 -8.18 -14.47
N LEU A 213 -4.98 -8.20 -15.45
CA LEU A 213 -5.33 -7.91 -16.84
C LEU A 213 -6.11 -9.06 -17.47
N SER A 214 -5.82 -10.30 -17.10
CA SER A 214 -6.66 -11.45 -17.51
C SER A 214 -8.06 -11.35 -16.93
N SER A 215 -8.18 -11.00 -15.64
CA SER A 215 -9.48 -10.76 -15.02
C SER A 215 -10.22 -9.59 -15.68
N TYR A 216 -9.52 -8.50 -16.00
CA TYR A 216 -10.10 -7.36 -16.72
C TYR A 216 -10.73 -7.74 -18.07
N ILE A 217 -10.09 -8.63 -18.82
CA ILE A 217 -10.60 -9.09 -20.13
C ILE A 217 -11.70 -10.15 -19.95
N LEU A 218 -11.46 -11.16 -19.12
CA LEU A 218 -12.29 -12.36 -19.05
C LEU A 218 -13.45 -12.25 -18.06
N LYS A 219 -13.22 -11.60 -16.91
CA LYS A 219 -14.20 -11.48 -15.83
C LYS A 219 -14.02 -10.16 -15.06
N PRO A 220 -14.39 -9.02 -15.64
CA PRO A 220 -14.14 -7.72 -15.01
C PRO A 220 -14.90 -7.51 -13.69
N ASP A 221 -15.93 -8.30 -13.42
CA ASP A 221 -16.72 -8.26 -12.18
C ASP A 221 -15.98 -8.83 -10.96
N SER A 222 -14.87 -9.57 -11.16
CA SER A 222 -14.03 -10.04 -10.05
C SER A 222 -13.17 -8.92 -9.44
N LEU A 223 -13.09 -7.76 -10.09
CA LEU A 223 -12.32 -6.61 -9.64
C LEU A 223 -13.23 -5.60 -8.93
N PRO A 224 -12.72 -4.90 -7.90
CA PRO A 224 -13.45 -3.82 -7.25
C PRO A 224 -13.92 -2.75 -8.23
N SER A 225 -15.15 -2.26 -8.06
CA SER A 225 -15.80 -1.32 -9.00
C SER A 225 -14.97 -0.07 -9.31
N SER A 226 -14.35 0.54 -8.30
CA SER A 226 -13.47 1.71 -8.46
C SER A 226 -12.21 1.38 -9.27
N TYR A 227 -11.66 0.18 -9.08
CA TYR A 227 -10.49 -0.28 -9.81
C TYR A 227 -10.84 -0.68 -11.25
N ARG A 228 -11.98 -1.33 -11.47
CA ARG A 228 -12.52 -1.59 -12.81
C ARG A 228 -12.74 -0.30 -13.60
N SER A 229 -13.30 0.73 -12.97
CA SER A 229 -13.47 2.05 -13.61
C SER A 229 -12.13 2.67 -14.00
N PHE A 230 -11.11 2.55 -13.13
CA PHE A 230 -9.75 2.96 -13.45
C PHE A 230 -9.17 2.19 -14.65
N LEU A 231 -9.33 0.86 -14.68
CA LEU A 231 -8.85 0.03 -15.79
C LEU A 231 -9.58 0.32 -17.10
N ASN A 232 -10.90 0.54 -17.08
CA ASN A 232 -11.66 0.94 -18.27
C ASN A 232 -11.11 2.27 -18.84
N LYS A 233 -10.86 3.25 -17.96
CA LYS A 233 -10.33 4.55 -18.36
C LYS A 233 -8.93 4.44 -18.96
N GLN A 234 -8.01 3.73 -18.29
CA GLN A 234 -6.61 3.63 -18.75
C GLN A 234 -6.44 2.64 -19.91
N GLY A 235 -7.17 1.53 -19.87
CA GLY A 235 -7.22 0.49 -20.89
C GLY A 235 -7.83 0.98 -22.20
N GLY A 236 -8.69 2.00 -22.16
CA GLY A 236 -9.03 2.76 -23.37
C GLY A 236 -9.73 1.97 -24.46
N LYS A 237 -10.41 0.87 -24.10
CA LYS A 237 -11.18 0.03 -25.00
C LYS A 237 -12.62 -0.01 -24.54
N ALA A 238 -13.53 0.03 -25.51
CA ALA A 238 -14.95 -0.13 -25.23
C ALA A 238 -15.23 -1.54 -24.66
N PRO A 239 -16.20 -1.68 -23.74
CA PRO A 239 -16.58 -2.99 -23.19
C PRO A 239 -16.94 -4.02 -24.27
N ILE A 240 -17.52 -3.57 -25.38
CA ILE A 240 -17.90 -4.41 -26.53
C ILE A 240 -16.67 -5.07 -27.17
N ILE A 241 -15.56 -4.33 -27.30
CA ILE A 241 -14.28 -4.87 -27.80
C ILE A 241 -13.76 -5.95 -26.85
N LEU A 242 -13.77 -5.69 -25.54
CA LEU A 242 -13.29 -6.65 -24.53
C LEU A 242 -14.15 -7.92 -24.52
N GLN A 243 -15.47 -7.78 -24.69
CA GLN A 243 -16.38 -8.91 -24.81
C GLN A 243 -16.07 -9.76 -26.05
N GLY A 244 -15.75 -9.15 -27.19
CA GLY A 244 -15.33 -9.89 -28.38
C GLY A 244 -14.03 -10.67 -28.18
N VAL A 245 -13.05 -10.08 -27.49
CA VAL A 245 -11.80 -10.78 -27.11
C VAL A 245 -12.09 -11.95 -26.16
N LYS A 246 -13.00 -11.75 -25.20
CA LYS A 246 -13.42 -12.77 -24.24
C LYS A 246 -14.13 -13.95 -24.92
N ASP A 247 -15.04 -13.68 -25.85
CA ASP A 247 -15.77 -14.72 -26.57
C ASP A 247 -14.79 -15.66 -27.30
N ILE A 248 -13.79 -15.10 -28.01
CA ILE A 248 -12.72 -15.89 -28.65
C ILE A 248 -11.91 -16.67 -27.61
N ALA A 249 -11.42 -15.99 -26.56
CA ALA A 249 -10.56 -16.62 -25.56
C ALA A 249 -11.25 -17.77 -24.82
N CYS A 250 -12.58 -17.71 -24.67
CA CYS A 250 -13.40 -18.76 -24.06
C CYS A 250 -13.88 -19.83 -25.07
N GLY A 251 -13.56 -19.69 -26.37
CA GLY A 251 -14.03 -20.60 -27.42
C GLY A 251 -15.55 -20.55 -27.63
N ARG A 252 -16.19 -19.43 -27.30
CA ARG A 252 -17.63 -19.22 -27.49
C ARG A 252 -17.89 -18.64 -28.88
N PRO A 253 -19.03 -18.96 -29.53
CA PRO A 253 -19.41 -18.27 -30.75
C PRO A 253 -19.56 -16.78 -30.46
N PHE A 254 -19.18 -15.94 -31.42
CA PHE A 254 -19.25 -14.51 -31.24
C PHE A 254 -20.70 -14.04 -31.06
N SER A 255 -20.97 -13.40 -29.93
CA SER A 255 -22.29 -12.84 -29.64
C SER A 255 -22.48 -11.41 -30.17
N ASN A 256 -21.39 -10.69 -30.42
CA ASN A 256 -21.42 -9.22 -30.49
C ASN A 256 -20.63 -8.60 -31.67
N LEU A 257 -20.32 -9.36 -32.73
CA LEU A 257 -19.56 -8.85 -33.89
C LEU A 257 -20.22 -7.65 -34.57
N GLY A 258 -21.55 -7.66 -34.69
CA GLY A 258 -22.30 -6.53 -35.26
C GLY A 258 -22.10 -5.24 -34.46
N ALA A 259 -22.17 -5.33 -33.13
CA ALA A 259 -21.93 -4.19 -32.25
C ALA A 259 -20.48 -3.68 -32.31
N VAL A 260 -19.49 -4.57 -32.52
CA VAL A 260 -18.09 -4.15 -32.76
C VAL A 260 -17.99 -3.39 -34.09
N LYS A 261 -18.66 -3.85 -35.14
CA LYS A 261 -18.68 -3.16 -36.44
C LYS A 261 -19.35 -1.79 -36.34
N GLU A 262 -20.51 -1.70 -35.69
CA GLU A 262 -21.21 -0.43 -35.44
C GLU A 262 -20.35 0.56 -34.64
N TYR A 263 -19.63 0.06 -33.62
CA TYR A 263 -18.70 0.87 -32.84
C TYR A 263 -17.60 1.49 -33.71
N TYR A 264 -16.96 0.70 -34.57
CA TYR A 264 -15.94 1.24 -35.49
C TYR A 264 -16.52 2.17 -36.56
N ASN A 265 -17.72 1.86 -37.08
CA ASN A 265 -18.43 2.73 -38.03
C ASN A 265 -18.75 4.10 -37.42
N SER A 266 -19.14 4.15 -36.14
CA SER A 266 -19.36 5.42 -35.42
C SER A 266 -18.11 6.29 -35.30
N LEU A 267 -16.92 5.67 -35.43
CA LEU A 267 -15.62 6.33 -35.47
C LEU A 267 -15.14 6.63 -36.91
N GLY A 268 -15.98 6.37 -37.92
CA GLY A 268 -15.66 6.56 -39.33
C GLY A 268 -14.75 5.49 -39.93
N VAL A 269 -14.65 4.31 -39.33
CA VAL A 269 -13.80 3.20 -39.80
C VAL A 269 -14.65 1.99 -40.13
N ASP A 270 -14.74 1.61 -41.41
CA ASP A 270 -15.39 0.36 -41.81
C ASP A 270 -14.44 -0.82 -41.60
N VAL A 271 -14.84 -1.77 -40.75
CA VAL A 271 -14.03 -2.94 -40.39
C VAL A 271 -14.73 -4.21 -40.82
N THR A 272 -14.01 -5.05 -41.55
CA THR A 272 -14.46 -6.40 -41.94
C THR A 272 -14.00 -7.42 -40.91
N LEU A 273 -14.95 -7.96 -40.15
CA LEU A 273 -14.72 -8.98 -39.12
C LEU A 273 -15.16 -10.35 -39.64
N ASP A 274 -14.27 -11.33 -39.54
CA ASP A 274 -14.54 -12.73 -39.90
C ASP A 274 -15.07 -13.48 -38.67
N PRO A 275 -16.27 -14.11 -38.74
CA PRO A 275 -16.81 -14.93 -37.66
C PRO A 275 -15.96 -16.14 -37.27
N ASN A 276 -15.03 -16.57 -38.11
CA ASN A 276 -14.13 -17.71 -37.85
C ASN A 276 -12.71 -17.28 -37.44
N MET A 277 -12.48 -15.99 -37.15
CA MET A 277 -11.15 -15.50 -36.77
C MET A 277 -10.67 -16.11 -35.45
N LYS A 278 -9.45 -16.66 -35.47
CA LYS A 278 -8.80 -17.26 -34.28
C LYS A 278 -8.02 -16.25 -33.45
N VAL A 279 -7.75 -15.06 -34.02
CA VAL A 279 -6.90 -14.03 -33.44
C VAL A 279 -7.68 -12.70 -33.36
N PRO A 280 -7.84 -12.11 -32.16
CA PRO A 280 -8.70 -10.93 -31.95
C PRO A 280 -8.10 -9.60 -32.45
N CYS A 281 -7.00 -9.62 -33.19
CA CYS A 281 -6.28 -8.40 -33.61
C CYS A 281 -7.20 -7.39 -34.32
N LYS A 282 -8.00 -7.84 -35.29
CA LYS A 282 -8.96 -6.97 -36.00
C LYS A 282 -10.04 -6.38 -35.07
N ILE A 283 -10.47 -7.11 -34.03
CA ILE A 283 -11.41 -6.58 -33.01
C ILE A 283 -10.73 -5.51 -32.15
N ILE A 284 -9.44 -5.70 -31.83
CA ILE A 284 -8.72 -4.81 -30.92
C ILE A 284 -8.34 -3.50 -31.60
N HIS A 285 -7.86 -3.54 -32.85
CA HIS A 285 -7.28 -2.38 -33.52
C HIS A 285 -7.87 -2.05 -34.90
N GLY A 286 -8.96 -2.71 -35.30
CA GLY A 286 -9.62 -2.45 -36.59
C GLY A 286 -8.65 -2.64 -37.75
N ASN A 287 -8.64 -1.66 -38.67
CA ASN A 287 -7.78 -1.67 -39.85
C ASN A 287 -6.34 -1.18 -39.60
N GLN A 288 -6.01 -0.77 -38.37
CA GLN A 288 -4.63 -0.36 -38.06
C GLN A 288 -3.69 -1.57 -38.02
N SER A 289 -2.43 -1.36 -38.39
CA SER A 289 -1.38 -2.33 -38.10
C SER A 289 -1.16 -2.41 -36.59
N CYS A 290 -0.71 -3.58 -36.08
CA CYS A 290 -0.46 -3.74 -34.64
C CYS A 290 0.52 -2.68 -34.11
N SER A 291 1.61 -2.41 -34.84
CA SER A 291 2.60 -1.41 -34.44
C SER A 291 2.02 0.01 -34.46
N GLY A 292 1.22 0.35 -35.49
CA GLY A 292 0.56 1.66 -35.56
C GLY A 292 -0.44 1.86 -34.42
N HIS A 293 -1.20 0.82 -34.07
CA HIS A 293 -2.11 0.85 -32.93
C HIS A 293 -1.38 1.01 -31.59
N VAL A 294 -0.25 0.33 -31.42
CA VAL A 294 0.56 0.44 -30.19
C VAL A 294 1.06 1.86 -29.99
N LEU A 295 1.56 2.52 -31.04
CA LEU A 295 2.05 3.88 -30.97
C LEU A 295 0.91 4.89 -30.70
N SER A 296 -0.20 4.78 -31.44
CA SER A 296 -1.36 5.66 -31.24
C SER A 296 -1.96 5.50 -29.84
N PHE A 297 -2.09 4.25 -29.38
CA PHE A 297 -2.58 3.94 -28.04
C PHE A 297 -1.64 4.42 -26.95
N PHE A 298 -0.31 4.32 -27.15
CA PHE A 298 0.68 4.81 -26.20
C PHE A 298 0.55 6.32 -25.95
N VAL A 299 0.43 7.11 -27.01
CA VAL A 299 0.27 8.58 -26.89
C VAL A 299 -1.04 8.92 -26.16
N GLN A 300 -2.14 8.26 -26.52
CA GLN A 300 -3.42 8.42 -25.84
C GLN A 300 -3.36 8.00 -24.36
N ALA A 301 -2.70 6.88 -24.06
CA ALA A 301 -2.51 6.39 -22.70
C ALA A 301 -1.70 7.39 -21.86
N TYR A 302 -0.68 8.02 -22.43
CA TYR A 302 0.09 9.06 -21.75
C TYR A 302 -0.75 10.28 -21.40
N GLY A 303 -1.58 10.75 -22.35
CA GLY A 303 -2.55 11.82 -22.09
C GLY A 303 -3.53 11.48 -20.96
N ARG A 304 -3.99 10.22 -20.87
CA ARG A 304 -4.88 9.76 -19.79
C ARG A 304 -4.18 9.54 -18.45
N ALA A 305 -2.88 9.26 -18.46
CA ALA A 305 -2.08 8.99 -17.26
C ALA A 305 -1.69 10.28 -16.51
N VAL A 306 -1.36 11.35 -17.23
CA VAL A 306 -0.91 12.62 -16.63
C VAL A 306 -1.89 13.19 -15.59
N PRO A 307 -3.21 13.32 -15.86
CA PRO A 307 -4.17 13.85 -14.90
C PRO A 307 -4.31 13.01 -13.62
N VAL A 308 -3.95 11.71 -13.66
CA VAL A 308 -4.00 10.84 -12.48
C VAL A 308 -2.84 11.13 -11.54
N TYR A 309 -1.64 11.34 -12.08
CA TYR A 309 -0.46 11.58 -11.25
C TYR A 309 -0.29 13.04 -10.83
N LEU A 310 -0.89 13.99 -11.56
CA LEU A 310 -0.79 15.40 -11.25
C LEU A 310 -1.22 15.73 -9.79
N PRO A 311 -2.41 15.33 -9.28
CA PRO A 311 -2.78 15.58 -7.89
C PRO A 311 -1.88 14.84 -6.89
N VAL A 312 -1.51 13.59 -7.20
CA VAL A 312 -0.70 12.73 -6.32
C VAL A 312 0.68 13.32 -6.05
N TYR A 313 1.26 14.02 -7.03
CA TYR A 313 2.57 14.66 -6.89
C TYR A 313 2.48 16.11 -6.42
N LEU A 314 1.48 16.87 -6.88
CA LEU A 314 1.34 18.28 -6.51
C LEU A 314 0.86 18.46 -5.07
N ILE A 315 -0.10 17.66 -4.59
CA ILE A 315 -0.68 17.85 -3.26
C ILE A 315 0.41 17.71 -2.17
N PRO A 316 1.24 16.64 -2.14
CA PRO A 316 2.33 16.56 -1.17
C PRO A 316 3.35 17.68 -1.32
N ALA A 317 3.66 18.10 -2.56
CA ALA A 317 4.57 19.21 -2.81
C ALA A 317 4.04 20.53 -2.20
N LEU A 318 2.74 20.79 -2.32
CA LEU A 318 2.09 21.99 -1.78
C LEU A 318 1.91 21.95 -0.26
N ILE A 319 1.54 20.80 0.31
CA ILE A 319 1.24 20.68 1.75
C ILE A 319 2.53 20.55 2.57
N VAL A 320 3.38 19.60 2.21
CA VAL A 320 4.55 19.20 3.02
C VAL A 320 5.74 20.11 2.73
N HIS A 321 5.94 20.48 1.47
CA HIS A 321 7.10 21.24 1.04
C HIS A 321 6.84 22.75 0.86
N ARG A 322 5.74 23.30 1.42
CA ARG A 322 5.34 24.72 1.26
C ARG A 322 6.48 25.71 1.49
N LYS A 323 7.22 25.54 2.60
CA LYS A 323 8.34 26.41 2.98
C LYS A 323 9.53 26.26 2.03
N GLY A 324 9.75 25.06 1.49
CA GLY A 324 10.77 24.78 0.50
C GLY A 324 10.41 25.32 -0.89
N LEU A 325 9.13 25.26 -1.26
CA LEU A 325 8.60 25.77 -2.52
C LEU A 325 8.82 27.28 -2.65
N LEU A 326 8.61 28.01 -1.55
CA LEU A 326 8.86 29.46 -1.47
C LEU A 326 10.35 29.81 -1.60
N LYS A 327 11.26 28.96 -1.13
CA LYS A 327 12.71 29.22 -1.16
C LYS A 327 13.40 28.74 -2.44
N ARG A 328 12.94 27.65 -3.06
CA ARG A 328 13.59 27.01 -4.24
C ARG A 328 12.56 26.45 -5.23
N PRO A 329 11.71 27.30 -5.85
CA PRO A 329 10.55 26.85 -6.63
C PRO A 329 10.94 25.98 -7.83
N TYR A 330 11.91 26.41 -8.64
CA TYR A 330 12.30 25.72 -9.88
C TYR A 330 12.84 24.31 -9.64
N THR A 331 13.61 24.09 -8.57
CA THR A 331 14.20 22.78 -8.28
C THR A 331 13.16 21.75 -7.83
N ILE A 332 12.18 22.18 -7.02
CA ILE A 332 11.12 21.29 -6.52
C ILE A 332 10.11 21.03 -7.63
N LEU A 333 9.75 22.06 -8.40
CA LEU A 333 8.84 21.92 -9.54
C LEU A 333 9.44 21.03 -10.63
N GLY A 334 10.73 21.20 -10.97
CA GLY A 334 11.43 20.34 -11.91
C GLY A 334 11.47 18.86 -11.46
N LYS A 335 11.75 18.59 -10.18
CA LYS A 335 11.66 17.24 -9.60
C LYS A 335 10.25 16.66 -9.67
N THR A 336 9.24 17.50 -9.49
CA THR A 336 7.83 17.13 -9.53
C THR A 336 7.39 16.79 -10.95
N ILE A 337 7.70 17.64 -11.94
CA ILE A 337 7.43 17.41 -13.36
C ILE A 337 8.13 16.14 -13.84
N LYS A 338 9.43 15.96 -13.52
CA LYS A 338 10.16 14.72 -13.83
C LYS A 338 9.51 13.48 -13.19
N GLY A 339 8.97 13.64 -11.98
CA GLY A 339 8.19 12.59 -11.30
C GLY A 339 6.91 12.23 -12.04
N ILE A 340 6.10 13.23 -12.39
CA ILE A 340 4.85 13.07 -13.13
C ILE A 340 5.10 12.43 -14.49
N GLY A 341 6.10 12.92 -15.24
CA GLY A 341 6.47 12.38 -16.55
C GLY A 341 6.92 10.93 -16.48
N ARG A 342 7.82 10.58 -15.55
CA ARG A 342 8.29 9.19 -15.34
C ARG A 342 7.13 8.24 -15.01
N SER A 343 6.21 8.66 -14.14
CA SER A 343 5.09 7.81 -13.72
C SER A 343 4.01 7.68 -14.76
N SER A 344 3.74 8.75 -15.51
CA SER A 344 2.83 8.73 -16.65
C SER A 344 3.39 7.82 -17.75
N LEU A 345 4.70 7.88 -17.99
CA LEU A 345 5.40 6.98 -18.91
C LEU A 345 5.27 5.52 -18.46
N PHE A 346 5.53 5.23 -17.19
CA PHE A 346 5.34 3.89 -16.62
C PHE A 346 3.94 3.34 -16.90
N LEU A 347 2.88 4.10 -16.56
CA LEU A 347 1.50 3.64 -16.74
C LEU A 347 1.15 3.46 -18.23
N SER A 348 1.66 4.32 -19.09
CA SER A 348 1.42 4.24 -20.54
C SER A 348 2.09 3.02 -21.14
N VAL A 349 3.36 2.78 -20.81
CA VAL A 349 4.09 1.57 -21.25
C VAL A 349 3.42 0.31 -20.69
N TYR A 350 2.96 0.34 -19.44
CA TYR A 350 2.23 -0.78 -18.84
C TYR A 350 0.97 -1.13 -19.65
N CYS A 351 0.12 -0.14 -19.97
CA CYS A 351 -1.10 -0.36 -20.75
C CYS A 351 -0.82 -0.75 -22.21
N SER A 352 0.14 -0.09 -22.89
CA SER A 352 0.46 -0.41 -24.28
C SER A 352 1.11 -1.79 -24.41
N SER A 353 2.02 -2.14 -23.50
CA SER A 353 2.69 -3.44 -23.53
C SER A 353 1.73 -4.60 -23.33
N ALA A 354 0.61 -4.42 -22.62
CA ALA A 354 -0.44 -5.43 -22.52
C ALA A 354 -0.99 -5.85 -23.88
N TRP A 355 -1.24 -4.88 -24.75
CA TRP A 355 -1.69 -5.15 -26.12
C TRP A 355 -0.56 -5.69 -27.00
N VAL A 356 0.66 -5.18 -26.86
CA VAL A 356 1.84 -5.68 -27.61
C VAL A 356 2.04 -7.17 -27.37
N TRP A 357 2.16 -7.57 -26.10
CA TRP A 357 2.50 -8.93 -25.72
C TRP A 357 1.38 -9.93 -26.03
N THR A 358 0.11 -9.54 -25.82
CA THR A 358 -1.03 -10.39 -26.18
C THR A 358 -1.15 -10.57 -27.69
N CYS A 359 -1.07 -9.48 -28.48
CA CYS A 359 -1.07 -9.57 -29.95
C CYS A 359 0.10 -10.41 -30.49
N PHE A 360 1.29 -10.25 -29.90
CA PHE A 360 2.48 -11.02 -30.26
C PHE A 360 2.26 -12.52 -30.03
N LEU A 361 1.79 -12.93 -28.84
CA LEU A 361 1.50 -14.33 -28.55
C LEU A 361 0.36 -14.89 -29.42
N PHE A 362 -0.74 -14.15 -29.59
CA PHE A 362 -1.86 -14.62 -30.42
C PHE A 362 -1.44 -14.84 -31.88
N ARG A 363 -0.54 -14.01 -32.41
CA ARG A 363 0.00 -14.17 -33.76
C ARG A 363 0.96 -15.34 -33.88
N ILE A 364 1.84 -15.56 -32.90
CA ILE A 364 2.81 -16.66 -32.96
C ILE A 364 2.10 -18.01 -32.91
N PHE A 365 1.16 -18.18 -31.98
CA PHE A 365 0.47 -19.46 -31.79
C PHE A 365 -0.82 -19.60 -32.60
N GLN A 366 -1.23 -18.54 -33.33
CA GLN A 366 -2.46 -18.50 -34.15
C GLN A 366 -3.72 -18.92 -33.40
N ARG A 367 -3.76 -18.61 -32.10
CA ARG A 367 -4.84 -18.97 -31.17
C ARG A 367 -5.03 -17.87 -30.15
N CYS A 368 -6.22 -17.79 -29.59
CA CYS A 368 -6.51 -16.98 -28.42
C CYS A 368 -7.28 -17.87 -27.45
N ASN A 369 -6.68 -18.12 -26.28
CA ASN A 369 -7.28 -18.90 -25.21
C ASN A 369 -6.94 -18.25 -23.86
N ILE A 370 -7.60 -18.70 -22.79
CA ILE A 370 -7.42 -18.14 -21.44
C ILE A 370 -5.94 -18.17 -20.99
N PRO A 371 -5.20 -19.29 -21.09
CA PRO A 371 -3.78 -19.32 -20.73
C PRO A 371 -2.93 -18.31 -21.50
N MET A 372 -3.19 -18.11 -22.79
CA MET A 372 -2.44 -17.15 -23.61
C MET A 372 -2.70 -15.70 -23.21
N VAL A 373 -3.93 -15.37 -22.79
CA VAL A 373 -4.22 -14.04 -22.21
C VAL A 373 -3.39 -13.84 -20.95
N ALA A 374 -3.30 -14.86 -20.08
CA ALA A 374 -2.50 -14.81 -18.85
C ALA A 374 -1.00 -14.69 -19.12
N LEU A 375 -0.47 -15.48 -20.06
CA LEU A 375 0.94 -15.43 -20.45
C LEU A 375 1.29 -14.11 -21.14
N GLY A 376 0.41 -13.58 -21.98
CA GLY A 376 0.63 -12.31 -22.69
C GLY A 376 0.57 -11.09 -21.77
N THR A 377 -0.18 -11.19 -20.69
CA THR A 377 -0.29 -10.09 -19.71
C THR A 377 0.79 -10.13 -18.63
N PHE A 378 1.50 -11.25 -18.45
CA PHE A 378 2.62 -11.37 -17.51
C PHE A 378 3.78 -10.39 -17.76
N PRO A 379 4.39 -10.30 -18.96
CA PRO A 379 5.55 -9.43 -19.21
C PRO A 379 5.25 -7.93 -19.15
N THR A 380 3.97 -7.54 -19.05
CA THR A 380 3.57 -6.13 -18.89
C THR A 380 4.11 -5.51 -17.60
N GLY A 381 4.30 -6.34 -16.56
CA GLY A 381 4.87 -5.90 -15.28
C GLY A 381 6.31 -5.38 -15.39
N LEU A 382 7.04 -5.72 -16.45
CA LEU A 382 8.39 -5.20 -16.73
C LEU A 382 8.41 -3.68 -16.89
N ALA A 383 7.29 -3.07 -17.30
CA ALA A 383 7.13 -1.62 -17.38
C ALA A 383 7.48 -0.93 -16.04
N LEU A 384 7.33 -1.62 -14.91
CA LEU A 384 7.65 -1.11 -13.58
C LEU A 384 9.12 -0.68 -13.41
N LEU A 385 10.04 -1.18 -14.25
CA LEU A 385 11.43 -0.71 -14.29
C LEU A 385 11.53 0.81 -14.59
N ILE A 386 10.54 1.37 -15.29
CA ILE A 386 10.43 2.81 -15.56
C ILE A 386 10.11 3.58 -14.28
N GLU A 387 9.66 2.97 -13.19
CA GLU A 387 9.32 3.69 -11.95
C GLU A 387 10.48 3.69 -10.94
N LYS A 388 10.53 4.67 -10.02
CA LYS A 388 11.64 4.79 -9.06
C LYS A 388 11.70 3.57 -8.13
N LYS A 389 12.90 3.05 -7.82
CA LYS A 389 13.07 1.82 -7.01
C LYS A 389 12.32 1.87 -5.66
N SER A 390 12.30 3.02 -4.99
CA SER A 390 11.59 3.21 -3.71
C SER A 390 10.06 3.01 -3.82
N ARG A 391 9.49 3.28 -5.00
CA ARG A 391 8.05 3.21 -5.30
C ARG A 391 7.64 1.88 -5.94
N ARG A 392 8.55 1.18 -6.62
CA ARG A 392 8.25 -0.09 -7.31
C ARG A 392 7.54 -1.08 -6.40
N ILE A 393 8.14 -1.41 -5.26
CA ILE A 393 7.55 -2.35 -4.30
C ILE A 393 6.18 -1.88 -3.76
N GLU A 394 5.98 -0.58 -3.56
CA GLU A 394 4.71 -0.05 -3.06
C GLU A 394 3.59 -0.26 -4.09
N ILE A 395 3.88 -0.03 -5.37
CA ILE A 395 2.94 -0.29 -6.47
C ILE A 395 2.72 -1.79 -6.63
N SER A 396 3.77 -2.61 -6.64
CA SER A 396 3.65 -4.06 -6.79
C SER A 396 2.79 -4.68 -5.70
N LEU A 397 2.97 -4.28 -4.44
CA LEU A 397 2.16 -4.81 -3.33
C LEU A 397 0.70 -4.35 -3.42
N TYR A 398 0.46 -3.11 -3.86
CA TYR A 398 -0.90 -2.66 -4.14
C TYR A 398 -1.55 -3.49 -5.24
N CYS A 399 -0.90 -3.67 -6.40
CA CYS A 399 -1.41 -4.49 -7.48
C CYS A 399 -1.58 -5.95 -7.05
N LEU A 400 -0.63 -6.52 -6.30
CA LEU A 400 -0.71 -7.89 -5.79
C LEU A 400 -1.94 -8.09 -4.91
N SER A 401 -2.28 -7.13 -4.04
CA SER A 401 -3.50 -7.23 -3.23
C SER A 401 -4.78 -7.29 -4.08
N ARG A 402 -4.82 -6.57 -5.21
CA ARG A 402 -5.94 -6.62 -6.18
C ARG A 402 -5.96 -7.90 -6.98
N ALA A 403 -4.79 -8.41 -7.36
CA ALA A 403 -4.65 -9.69 -8.03
C ALA A 403 -5.19 -10.82 -7.14
N ILE A 404 -4.82 -10.84 -5.86
CA ILE A 404 -5.28 -11.83 -4.88
C ILE A 404 -6.81 -11.75 -4.69
N GLU A 405 -7.36 -10.54 -4.51
CA GLU A 405 -8.81 -10.31 -4.41
C GLU A 405 -9.57 -10.87 -5.62
N SER A 406 -9.07 -10.58 -6.82
CA SER A 406 -9.62 -11.09 -8.07
C SER A 406 -9.49 -12.61 -8.18
N PHE A 407 -8.34 -13.16 -7.81
CA PHE A 407 -8.04 -14.58 -7.89
C PHE A 407 -8.98 -15.41 -7.00
N PHE A 408 -9.18 -15.00 -5.74
CA PHE A 408 -10.11 -15.68 -4.84
C PHE A 408 -11.56 -15.59 -5.33
N THR A 409 -11.96 -14.47 -5.91
CA THR A 409 -13.30 -14.33 -6.51
C THR A 409 -13.47 -15.29 -7.68
N CYS A 410 -12.49 -15.35 -8.60
CA CYS A 410 -12.51 -16.29 -9.71
C CYS A 410 -12.50 -17.77 -9.26
N MET A 411 -11.72 -18.13 -8.24
CA MET A 411 -11.69 -19.49 -7.69
C MET A 411 -13.01 -19.88 -7.01
N SER A 412 -13.62 -18.95 -6.28
CA SER A 412 -14.94 -19.12 -5.68
C SER A 412 -16.00 -19.39 -6.75
N ASP A 413 -15.96 -18.65 -7.84
CA ASP A 413 -16.91 -18.81 -8.95
C ASP A 413 -16.67 -20.09 -9.77
N ALA A 414 -15.44 -20.62 -9.75
CA ALA A 414 -15.11 -21.93 -10.32
C ALA A 414 -15.52 -23.11 -9.41
N GLY A 415 -16.08 -22.84 -8.22
CA GLY A 415 -16.47 -23.87 -7.25
C GLY A 415 -15.31 -24.50 -6.47
N LEU A 416 -14.07 -24.01 -6.64
CA LEU A 416 -12.88 -24.54 -5.96
C LEU A 416 -12.74 -24.04 -4.52
N CYS A 417 -13.39 -22.93 -4.19
CA CYS A 417 -13.41 -22.37 -2.84
C CYS A 417 -14.86 -22.14 -2.43
N PRO A 418 -15.19 -22.25 -1.11
CA PRO A 418 -16.51 -21.89 -0.64
C PRO A 418 -16.83 -20.44 -1.04
N PRO A 419 -18.07 -20.15 -1.49
CA PRO A 419 -18.46 -18.80 -1.86
C PRO A 419 -18.12 -17.82 -0.77
N ALA A 420 -17.44 -16.71 -1.10
CA ALA A 420 -17.12 -15.65 -0.14
C ALA A 420 -18.37 -15.12 0.59
N SER A 421 -19.57 -15.34 0.01
CA SER A 421 -20.87 -15.06 0.63
C SER A 421 -21.21 -15.93 1.85
N LYS A 422 -20.60 -17.12 2.01
CA LYS A 422 -20.83 -17.99 3.17
C LYS A 422 -20.13 -17.48 4.43
N LEU A 423 -19.00 -16.77 4.29
CA LEU A 423 -18.27 -16.18 5.40
C LEU A 423 -18.64 -14.71 5.54
N LYS A 424 -19.70 -14.43 6.32
CA LYS A 424 -20.03 -13.05 6.72
C LYS A 424 -18.80 -12.42 7.38
N ARG A 425 -18.32 -11.30 6.83
CA ARG A 425 -17.18 -10.50 7.34
C ARG A 425 -15.81 -11.22 7.35
N SER A 426 -15.48 -11.95 6.29
CA SER A 426 -14.12 -12.51 6.07
C SER A 426 -13.02 -11.44 6.11
N ASP A 427 -13.34 -10.20 5.78
CA ASP A 427 -12.46 -9.04 5.89
C ASP A 427 -11.91 -8.84 7.31
N VAL A 428 -12.72 -9.08 8.35
CA VAL A 428 -12.30 -8.96 9.76
C VAL A 428 -11.32 -10.04 10.15
N ILE A 429 -11.53 -11.28 9.71
CA ILE A 429 -10.61 -12.39 9.99
C ILE A 429 -9.25 -12.12 9.33
N VAL A 430 -9.27 -11.74 8.05
CA VAL A 430 -8.06 -11.39 7.30
C VAL A 430 -7.32 -10.22 7.95
N PHE A 431 -8.06 -9.18 8.36
CA PHE A 431 -7.48 -8.03 9.04
C PHE A 431 -6.85 -8.42 10.38
N SER A 432 -7.53 -9.25 11.18
CA SER A 432 -7.05 -9.69 12.51
C SER A 432 -5.77 -10.51 12.42
N ILE A 433 -5.68 -11.42 11.45
CA ILE A 433 -4.45 -12.18 11.17
C ILE A 433 -3.34 -11.22 10.72
N ALA A 434 -3.66 -10.27 9.85
CA ALA A 434 -2.67 -9.32 9.35
C ALA A 434 -2.13 -8.40 10.44
N THR A 435 -2.97 -7.89 11.33
CA THR A 435 -2.57 -7.04 12.45
C THR A 435 -1.81 -7.80 13.52
N ALA A 436 -2.17 -9.05 13.79
CA ALA A 436 -1.40 -9.94 14.67
C ALA A 436 0.07 -10.02 14.20
N VAL A 437 0.27 -10.35 12.92
CA VAL A 437 1.61 -10.47 12.34
C VAL A 437 2.36 -9.13 12.36
N ILE A 438 1.70 -8.01 12.01
CA ILE A 438 2.34 -6.68 12.02
C ILE A 438 2.80 -6.32 13.44
N MET A 439 1.94 -6.50 14.45
CA MET A 439 2.26 -6.14 15.82
C MET A 439 3.32 -7.06 16.43
N HIS A 440 3.31 -8.34 16.06
CA HIS A 440 4.40 -9.25 16.41
C HIS A 440 5.74 -8.79 15.81
N CYS A 441 5.78 -8.48 14.51
CA CYS A 441 6.99 -7.94 13.87
C CYS A 441 7.43 -6.62 14.51
N TYR A 442 6.48 -5.75 14.88
CA TYR A 442 6.78 -4.48 15.55
C TYR A 442 7.43 -4.68 16.92
N ALA A 443 6.98 -5.68 17.68
CA ALA A 443 7.55 -5.99 18.99
C ALA A 443 8.93 -6.67 18.92
N GLN A 444 9.15 -7.54 17.93
CA GLN A 444 10.40 -8.32 17.83
C GLN A 444 11.51 -7.60 17.03
N GLU A 445 11.18 -7.04 15.86
CA GLU A 445 12.17 -6.61 14.86
C GLU A 445 11.76 -5.26 14.24
N ARG A 446 11.97 -4.18 14.99
CA ARG A 446 11.51 -2.82 14.63
C ARG A 446 12.17 -2.24 13.39
N ASP A 447 13.44 -2.56 13.16
CA ASP A 447 14.24 -2.04 12.04
C ASP A 447 13.83 -2.61 10.67
N VAL A 448 12.99 -3.65 10.66
CA VAL A 448 12.36 -4.19 9.44
C VAL A 448 11.35 -3.22 8.83
N PHE A 449 10.80 -2.32 9.64
CA PHE A 449 9.85 -1.30 9.21
C PHE A 449 10.57 -0.15 8.48
N ARG A 450 9.91 0.43 7.48
CA ARG A 450 10.37 1.71 6.94
C ARG A 450 10.15 2.80 7.99
N SER A 451 11.10 3.72 8.11
CA SER A 451 11.08 4.82 9.09
C SER A 451 9.74 5.54 9.20
N LYS A 452 9.07 5.81 8.07
CA LYS A 452 7.75 6.47 8.07
C LYS A 452 6.66 5.68 8.82
N TYR A 453 6.63 4.36 8.66
CA TYR A 453 5.64 3.52 9.35
C TYR A 453 6.03 3.33 10.81
N LEU A 454 7.33 3.11 11.06
CA LEU A 454 7.86 2.95 12.40
C LEU A 454 7.58 4.17 13.27
N ASN A 455 7.83 5.37 12.77
CA ASN A 455 7.56 6.62 13.49
C ASN A 455 6.08 6.79 13.88
N VAL A 456 5.15 6.31 13.04
CA VAL A 456 3.72 6.35 13.37
C VAL A 456 3.38 5.34 14.46
N LEU A 457 3.89 4.11 14.36
CA LEU A 457 3.66 3.08 15.38
C LEU A 457 4.29 3.49 16.73
N ASP A 458 5.51 4.00 16.72
CA ASP A 458 6.21 4.51 17.91
C ASP A 458 5.48 5.69 18.54
N TRP A 459 4.90 6.58 17.73
CA TRP A 459 4.10 7.68 18.25
C TRP A 459 2.82 7.18 18.95
N VAL A 460 2.14 6.19 18.38
CA VAL A 460 0.88 5.63 18.93
C VAL A 460 1.12 4.76 20.17
N PHE A 461 2.01 3.77 20.06
CA PHE A 461 2.17 2.71 21.05
C PHE A 461 3.32 2.95 22.04
N GLY A 462 4.21 3.91 21.74
CA GLY A 462 5.47 4.08 22.44
C GLY A 462 6.48 3.02 22.03
N ILE A 463 7.76 3.26 22.37
CA ILE A 463 8.84 2.31 22.06
C ILE A 463 8.68 1.09 22.98
N PRO A 464 8.47 -0.13 22.45
CA PRO A 464 8.44 -1.32 23.29
C PRO A 464 9.82 -1.56 23.91
N PRO A 465 9.89 -2.07 25.15
CA PRO A 465 11.17 -2.43 25.76
C PRO A 465 11.87 -3.45 24.86
N PRO A 466 13.20 -3.36 24.70
CA PRO A 466 13.95 -4.33 23.92
C PRO A 466 13.65 -5.73 24.45
N ALA A 467 13.39 -6.68 23.54
CA ALA A 467 13.39 -8.09 23.87
C ALA A 467 14.85 -8.43 24.27
N SER A 468 15.14 -8.29 25.56
CA SER A 468 16.47 -8.26 26.17
C SER A 468 17.46 -9.27 25.59
N ASP A 469 18.71 -8.83 25.49
CA ASP A 469 19.93 -9.57 25.18
C ASP A 469 19.97 -10.98 25.81
N GLU A 470 19.54 -12.01 25.07
CA GLU A 470 19.69 -13.42 25.48
C GLU A 470 21.06 -14.03 25.06
N GLU A 471 22.01 -13.25 24.51
CA GLU A 471 23.29 -13.81 24.00
C GLU A 471 24.59 -13.28 24.62
N HIS A 472 24.61 -12.24 25.47
CA HIS A 472 25.87 -11.73 26.05
C HIS A 472 26.17 -12.11 27.51
N GLU A 473 25.23 -12.72 28.24
CA GLU A 473 25.41 -13.05 29.68
C GLU A 473 25.70 -14.54 29.93
N LYS A 474 26.33 -15.23 28.96
CA LYS A 474 26.87 -16.59 29.13
C LYS A 474 28.38 -16.69 28.90
N GLN A 475 29.07 -15.56 28.78
CA GLN A 475 30.54 -15.49 28.77
C GLN A 475 30.97 -14.30 29.62
N SER A 476 30.88 -14.46 30.93
CA SER A 476 31.61 -13.65 31.91
C SER A 476 32.02 -14.54 33.06
#